data_AF-F2E9F4-F1
#
_entry.id   AF-F2E9F4-F1
#
_cell.length_a   1.000
_cell.length_b   1.000
_cell.length_c   1.000
_cell.angle_alpha   90.00
_cell.angle_beta   90.00
_cell.angle_gamma   90.00
#
_symmetry.space_group_name_H-M   'P 1'
#
loop_
_entity.id
_entity.type
_entity.pdbx_description
1 polymer ?
#
loop_
_entity_poly.entity_id
_entity_poly.type
_entity_poly.pdbx_seq_one_letter_code
_entity_poly.pdbx_strand_id
1 'polypeptide(L)' 'LLFQVAQVHVQSDPAGRLVITGDPDQPDNPWGITAFKKVINLPLRIDPHQTSAVVTLHGQLFVRAPFGHPDM' A
#
# COMPACT_ATOMS: atom_id res chain seq x y z
N LEU A 1 1.21 -3.02 -9.88
CA LEU A 1 -0.12 -2.52 -10.27
C LEU A 1 -0.45 -1.31 -9.41
N LEU A 2 -0.70 -0.14 -10.00
CA LEU A 2 -1.14 1.05 -9.27
C LEU A 2 -2.66 0.98 -9.10
N PHE A 3 -3.16 0.99 -7.87
CA PHE A 3 -4.57 1.21 -7.58
C PHE A 3 -4.70 2.57 -6.90
N GLN A 4 -5.61 3.40 -7.41
CA GLN A 4 -5.90 4.73 -6.91
C GLN A 4 -7.38 4.74 -6.49
N VAL A 5 -7.65 4.74 -5.19
CA VAL A 5 -8.99 5.03 -4.68
C VAL A 5 -8.92 6.46 -4.16
N ALA A 6 -9.23 7.43 -5.03
CA ALA A 6 -9.28 8.88 -4.87
C ALA A 6 -8.15 9.59 -4.07
N GLN A 7 -7.71 9.09 -2.92
CA GLN A 7 -6.71 9.68 -2.02
C GLN A 7 -5.73 8.66 -1.42
N VAL A 8 -5.89 7.35 -1.65
CA VAL A 8 -4.96 6.32 -1.13
C VAL A 8 -4.19 5.64 -2.27
N HIS A 9 -2.87 5.62 -2.14
CA HIS A 9 -1.94 4.94 -3.03
C HIS A 9 -1.22 3.81 -2.30
N VAL A 10 -1.04 2.68 -3.00
CA VAL A 10 -0.32 1.52 -2.49
C VAL A 10 0.71 1.06 -3.51
N GLN A 11 1.96 0.92 -3.08
CA GLN A 11 3.09 0.53 -3.93
C GLN A 11 3.94 -0.52 -3.21
N SER A 12 4.42 -1.53 -3.94
CA SER A 12 5.52 -2.38 -3.48
C SER A 12 6.81 -1.87 -4.11
N ASP A 13 7.85 -1.68 -3.31
CA ASP A 13 9.17 -1.32 -3.82
C ASP A 13 10.07 -2.56 -4.00
N PRO A 14 11.20 -2.44 -4.73
CA PRO A 14 12.13 -3.55 -4.95
C PRO A 14 12.81 -4.08 -3.69
N ALA A 15 12.77 -3.35 -2.57
CA ALA A 15 13.36 -3.76 -1.31
C ALA A 15 12.40 -4.62 -0.46
N GLY A 16 11.24 -5.00 -0.99
CA GLY A 16 10.26 -5.78 -0.27
C GLY A 16 9.38 -4.94 0.66
N ARG A 17 9.24 -3.64 0.42
CA ARG A 17 8.42 -2.76 1.26
C ARG A 17 7.10 -2.45 0.58
N LEU A 18 6.01 -2.57 1.35
CA LEU A 18 4.73 -2.00 0.98
C LEU A 18 4.65 -0.58 1.53
N VAL A 19 4.48 0.39 0.63
CA VAL A 19 4.29 1.80 0.96
C VAL A 19 2.83 2.16 0.70
N ILE A 20 2.17 2.67 1.72
CA ILE A 20 0.79 3.15 1.68
C ILE A 20 0.82 4.64 1.99
N THR A 21 0.32 5.47 1.09
CA THR A 21 0.23 6.91 1.29
C THR A 21 -1.21 7.37 1.10
N GLY A 22 -1.68 8.17 2.03
CA GLY A 22 -2.90 8.95 1.87
C GLY A 22 -2.53 10.41 1.67
N ASP A 23 -2.97 10.99 0.56
CA ASP A 23 -2.78 12.41 0.27
C ASP A 23 -4.17 13.04 0.02
N PRO A 24 -4.67 13.89 0.93
CA PRO A 24 -5.96 14.54 0.74
C PRO A 24 -5.87 15.63 -0.32
N ASP A 25 -6.83 15.67 -1.24
CA ASP A 25 -6.89 16.70 -2.28
C ASP A 25 -7.12 18.11 -1.73
N GLN A 26 -7.68 18.21 -0.52
CA GLN A 26 -7.91 19.47 0.19
C GLN A 26 -7.23 19.45 1.57
N PRO A 27 -5.99 19.95 1.68
CA PRO A 27 -5.28 20.03 2.96
C PRO A 27 -5.96 20.96 3.98
N ASP A 28 -6.74 21.95 3.53
CA ASP A 28 -7.43 22.92 4.40
C ASP A 28 -8.88 22.53 4.74
N ASN A 29 -9.26 21.26 4.56
CA ASN A 29 -10.64 20.89 4.83
C ASN A 29 -11.00 21.05 6.34
N PRO A 30 -12.20 21.55 6.66
CA PRO A 30 -12.60 21.93 8.01
C PRO A 30 -12.73 20.75 9.00
N TRP A 31 -12.76 19.51 8.52
CA TRP A 31 -12.74 18.30 9.33
C TRP A 31 -11.32 17.83 9.71
N GLY A 32 -10.25 18.49 9.23
CA GLY A 32 -8.87 18.23 9.64
C GLY A 32 -8.29 16.92 9.11
N ILE A 33 -8.57 16.57 7.84
CA ILE A 33 -7.99 15.37 7.22
C ILE A 33 -6.48 15.57 7.10
N THR A 34 -5.71 14.64 7.66
CA THR A 34 -4.25 14.69 7.69
C THR A 34 -3.67 13.66 6.72
N ALA A 35 -2.65 14.05 5.96
CA ALA A 35 -1.89 13.13 5.13
C ALA A 35 -1.21 12.04 6.00
N PHE A 36 -1.04 10.84 5.44
CA PHE A 36 -0.33 9.78 6.14
C PHE A 36 0.59 8.99 5.21
N LYS A 37 1.66 8.45 5.79
CA LYS A 37 2.53 7.48 5.15
C LYS A 37 2.76 6.31 6.08
N LYS A 38 2.48 5.10 5.61
CA LYS A 38 2.78 3.87 6.31
C LYS A 38 3.67 2.99 5.45
N VAL A 39 4.78 2.56 6.03
CA VAL A 39 5.74 1.65 5.40
C VAL A 39 5.69 0.33 6.17
N ILE A 40 5.50 -0.76 5.45
CA ILE A 40 5.47 -2.11 5.99
C ILE A 40 6.61 -2.89 5.32
N ASN A 41 7.53 -3.41 6.12
CA ASN A 41 8.55 -4.33 5.62
C ASN A 41 7.91 -5.72 5.49
N LEU A 42 7.90 -6.26 4.27
CA LEU A 42 7.43 -7.63 4.07
C LEU A 42 8.49 -8.62 4.58
N PRO A 43 8.07 -9.75 5.16
CA PRO A 43 8.99 -10.84 5.48
C PRO A 43 9.74 -11.31 4.23
N LEU A 44 11.02 -11.70 4.37
CA LEU A 44 11.89 -12.12 3.26
C LEU A 44 11.28 -13.21 2.36
N ARG A 45 10.47 -14.09 2.94
CA ARG A 45 9.79 -15.18 2.24
C ARG A 45 8.69 -14.71 1.27
N ILE A 46 8.29 -13.45 1.29
CA ILE A 46 7.27 -12.88 0.39
C ILE A 46 7.94 -12.38 -0.89
N ASP A 47 7.37 -12.72 -2.04
CA ASP A 47 7.78 -12.14 -3.32
C ASP A 47 7.12 -10.76 -3.52
N PRO A 48 7.88 -9.66 -3.48
CA PRO A 48 7.32 -8.32 -3.67
C PRO A 48 6.83 -8.07 -5.10
N HIS A 49 7.36 -8.79 -6.10
CA HIS A 49 6.96 -8.63 -7.50
C HIS A 49 5.56 -9.20 -7.76
N GLN A 50 5.13 -10.17 -6.94
CA GLN A 50 3.80 -10.78 -7.02
C GLN A 50 2.85 -10.29 -5.92
N THR A 51 3.29 -9.34 -5.09
CA THR A 51 2.45 -8.72 -4.07
C THR A 51 1.50 -7.72 -4.72
N SER A 52 0.22 -7.78 -4.34
CA SER A 52 -0.81 -6.84 -4.80
C SER A 52 -1.68 -6.36 -3.64
N ALA A 53 -2.36 -5.24 -3.82
CA ALA A 53 -3.23 -4.69 -2.80
C ALA A 53 -4.47 -4.03 -3.39
N VAL A 54 -5.58 -4.05 -2.64
CA VAL A 54 -6.85 -3.41 -2.99
C VAL A 54 -7.35 -2.62 -1.79
N VAL A 55 -7.84 -1.40 -2.02
CA VAL A 55 -8.51 -0.58 -1.00
C VAL A 55 -10.00 -0.57 -1.30
N THR A 56 -10.84 -0.77 -0.28
CA THR A 56 -12.30 -0.66 -0.41
C THR A 56 -12.76 0.78 -0.22
N LEU A 57 -14.00 1.08 -0.62
CA LEU A 57 -14.63 2.38 -0.35
C LEU A 57 -14.79 2.69 1.14
N HIS A 58 -14.71 1.66 2.01
CA HIS A 58 -14.73 1.82 3.47
C HIS A 58 -13.33 1.99 4.07
N GLY A 59 -12.30 2.21 3.25
CA GLY A 59 -10.93 2.43 3.70
C GLY A 59 -10.22 1.16 4.18
N GLN A 60 -10.72 -0.03 3.84
CA GLN A 60 -10.05 -1.28 4.18
C GLN A 60 -9.01 -1.63 3.14
N LEU A 61 -7.77 -1.90 3.57
CA LEU A 61 -6.69 -2.36 2.71
C LEU A 61 -6.55 -3.88 2.81
N PHE A 62 -6.68 -4.57 1.68
CA PHE A 62 -6.38 -5.99 1.54
C PHE A 62 -5.08 -6.14 0.77
N VAL A 63 -4.12 -6.91 1.31
CA VAL A 63 -2.82 -7.19 0.68
C VAL A 63 -2.72 -8.68 0.40
N ARG A 64 -2.50 -9.05 -0.87
CA ARG A 64 -2.15 -10.40 -1.28
C ARG A 64 -0.65 -10.49 -1.42
N ALA A 65 -0.02 -11.29 -0.56
CA ALA A 65 1.42 -11.43 -0.47
C ALA A 65 1.81 -12.92 -0.63
N PRO A 66 2.08 -13.40 -1.86
CA PRO A 66 2.50 -14.78 -2.09
C PRO A 66 3.93 -15.02 -1.62
N PHE A 67 4.24 -16.25 -1.23
CA PHE A 67 5.62 -16.64 -0.94
C PHE A 67 6.43 -16.72 -2.24
N GLY A 68 7.70 -16.31 -2.17
CA GLY A 68 8.67 -16.59 -3.22
C GLY A 68 8.96 -18.09 -3.32
N HIS A 69 9.45 -18.53 -4.47
CA HIS A 69 9.90 -19.91 -4.62
C HIS A 69 11.10 -20.15 -3.70
N PRO A 70 11.18 -21.30 -3.01
CA PRO A 70 12.28 -21.61 -2.08
C PRO A 70 13.66 -21.79 -2.73
N ASP A 71 13.76 -21.76 -4.06
CA ASP A 71 14.98 -22.07 -4.82
C ASP A 71 15.70 -20.83 -5.43
N MET A 72 15.51 -19.64 -4.84
CA MET A 72 16.41 -18.50 -5.04
C MET A 72 17.24 -18.22 -3.79
#